data_AF-M7XHD4-F1
#
_entry.id   AF-M7XHD4-F1
#
_cell.length_a   1.000
_cell.length_b   1.000
_cell.length_c   1.000
_cell.angle_alpha   90.00
_cell.angle_beta   90.00
_cell.angle_gamma   90.00
#
_symmetry.space_group_name_H-M   'P 1'
#
loop_
_entity.id
_entity.type
_entity.pdbx_description
1 polymer ?
#
loop_
_entity_poly.entity_id
_entity_poly.type
_entity_poly.pdbx_seq_one_letter_code
_entity_poly.pdbx_strand_id
1 'polypeptide(L)'
;MIDVPVSDIGTIKTKRSEYHNIAIGAGFGALTGAFLGIASADEDAFLGYNEIEGALGGAILGAPIGAAVGGLTGLFKGSRTFDIGGDGAKMKAFETYLLSVNK
;
A
#
# COMPACT_ATOMS: atom_id res chain seq x y z
N MET A 1 26.83 9.35 -7.38
CA MET A 1 25.73 10.27 -7.75
C MET A 1 25.30 9.87 -9.15
N ILE A 2 24.04 9.50 -9.36
CA ILE A 2 23.54 9.15 -10.70
C ILE A 2 22.98 10.44 -11.27
N ASP A 3 23.56 10.91 -12.36
CA ASP A 3 23.04 12.05 -13.13
C ASP A 3 22.08 11.51 -14.17
N VAL A 4 20.82 11.94 -14.11
CA VAL A 4 19.78 11.55 -15.06
C VAL A 4 19.42 12.80 -15.84
N PRO A 5 19.64 12.83 -17.16
CA PRO A 5 19.27 13.96 -17.99
C PRO A 5 17.77 14.20 -17.91
N VAL A 6 17.33 15.46 -17.86
CA VAL A 6 15.90 15.79 -17.80
C VAL A 6 15.14 15.21 -19.00
N SER A 7 15.78 15.13 -20.17
CA SER A 7 15.23 14.52 -21.40
C SER A 7 14.75 13.08 -21.21
N ASP A 8 15.33 12.37 -20.25
CA ASP A 8 15.06 10.95 -20.01
C ASP A 8 14.00 10.75 -18.92
N ILE A 9 13.55 11.85 -18.31
CA ILE A 9 12.53 11.84 -17.25
C ILE A 9 11.15 11.98 -17.89
N GLY A 10 10.41 10.87 -17.88
CA GLY A 10 8.98 10.86 -18.24
C GLY A 10 8.13 11.46 -17.12
N THR A 11 7.93 10.71 -16.02
CA THR A 11 7.05 11.10 -14.92
C THR A 11 7.70 10.93 -13.55
N ILE A 12 7.39 11.82 -12.62
CA ILE A 12 7.81 11.74 -11.22
C ILE A 12 6.56 11.65 -10.33
N LYS A 13 6.53 10.64 -9.45
CA LYS A 13 5.51 10.52 -8.39
C LYS A 13 6.03 11.08 -7.07
N THR A 14 5.22 11.87 -6.37
CA THR A 14 5.62 12.46 -5.08
C THR A 14 5.59 11.46 -3.92
N LYS A 15 4.84 10.37 -4.05
CA LYS A 15 4.70 9.33 -3.02
C LYS A 15 4.72 7.92 -3.63
N ARG A 16 4.97 6.91 -2.78
CA ARG A 16 4.87 5.48 -3.14
C ARG A 16 3.50 5.15 -3.73
N SER A 17 3.45 4.18 -4.64
CA SER A 17 2.22 3.74 -5.32
C SER A 17 1.10 3.33 -4.36
N GLU A 18 -0.14 3.39 -4.84
CA GLU A 18 -1.33 2.91 -4.13
C GLU A 18 -1.22 1.43 -3.76
N TYR A 19 -0.65 0.63 -4.66
CA TYR A 19 -0.38 -0.79 -4.45
C TYR A 19 0.50 -1.06 -3.22
N HIS A 20 1.37 -0.14 -2.83
CA HIS A 20 2.18 -0.31 -1.64
C HIS A 20 1.33 -0.30 -0.36
N ASN A 21 0.34 0.61 -0.28
CA ASN A 21 -0.55 0.66 0.87
C ASN A 21 -1.50 -0.55 0.89
N ILE A 22 -1.97 -1.00 -0.28
CA ILE A 22 -2.79 -2.21 -0.42
C ILE A 22 -2.01 -3.44 0.06
N ALA A 23 -0.75 -3.60 -0.37
CA ALA A 23 0.07 -4.73 0.02
C ALA A 23 0.37 -4.74 1.52
N ILE A 24 0.70 -3.59 2.11
CA ILE A 24 0.89 -3.47 3.57
C ILE A 24 -0.41 -3.79 4.31
N GLY A 25 -1.53 -3.21 3.87
CA GLY A 25 -2.84 -3.49 4.43
C GLY A 25 -3.19 -4.97 4.39
N ALA A 26 -2.97 -5.63 3.23
CA ALA A 26 -3.20 -7.05 3.06
C ALA A 26 -2.36 -7.90 4.03
N GLY A 27 -1.07 -7.57 4.18
CA GLY A 27 -0.19 -8.25 5.12
C GLY A 27 -0.67 -8.14 6.57
N PHE A 28 -1.02 -6.93 7.02
CA PHE A 28 -1.56 -6.73 8.37
C PHE A 28 -2.91 -7.40 8.57
N GLY A 29 -3.78 -7.34 7.57
CA GLY A 29 -5.08 -8.01 7.58
C GLY A 29 -4.92 -9.52 7.68
N ALA A 30 -4.01 -10.11 6.91
CA ALA A 30 -3.72 -11.54 6.96
C ALA A 30 -3.19 -11.95 8.34
N LEU A 31 -2.23 -11.21 8.89
CA LEU A 31 -1.68 -11.50 10.22
C LEU A 31 -2.75 -11.40 11.31
N THR A 32 -3.52 -10.31 11.32
CA THR A 32 -4.59 -10.11 12.29
C THR A 32 -5.66 -11.17 12.16
N GLY A 33 -6.07 -11.47 10.93
CA GLY A 33 -7.04 -12.51 10.62
C GLY A 33 -6.55 -13.89 11.06
N ALA A 34 -5.28 -14.22 10.84
CA ALA A 34 -4.70 -15.48 11.31
C ALA A 34 -4.76 -15.61 12.83
N PHE A 35 -4.38 -14.56 13.57
CA PHE A 35 -4.46 -14.56 15.03
C PHE A 35 -5.89 -14.71 15.53
N LEU A 36 -6.85 -14.01 14.92
CA LEU A 36 -8.27 -14.15 15.26
C LEU A 36 -8.77 -15.56 14.97
N GLY A 37 -8.37 -16.14 13.83
CA GLY A 37 -8.73 -17.50 13.45
C GLY A 37 -8.16 -18.55 14.39
N ILE A 38 -6.92 -18.40 14.87
CA ILE A 38 -6.37 -19.26 15.95
C ILE A 38 -7.19 -19.10 17.22
N ALA A 39 -7.47 -17.84 17.62
CA ALA A 39 -8.18 -17.56 18.86
C ALA A 39 -9.64 -18.03 18.87
N SER A 40 -10.25 -18.21 17.70
CA SER A 40 -11.62 -18.70 17.54
C SER A 40 -11.71 -20.18 17.19
N ALA A 41 -10.59 -20.89 17.12
CA ALA A 41 -10.57 -22.32 16.83
C ALA A 41 -11.25 -23.11 17.96
N ASP A 42 -12.22 -23.93 17.57
CA ASP A 42 -12.99 -24.80 18.45
C ASP A 42 -13.34 -26.08 17.66
N GLU A 43 -12.72 -27.20 17.99
CA GLU A 43 -12.90 -28.47 17.27
C GLU A 43 -14.29 -29.09 17.50
N ASP A 44 -14.95 -28.74 18.61
CA ASP A 44 -16.26 -29.30 18.99
C ASP A 44 -17.44 -28.47 18.43
N ALA A 45 -17.17 -27.37 17.73
CA ALA A 45 -18.19 -26.54 17.11
C ALA A 45 -18.80 -27.19 15.86
N PHE A 46 -20.00 -26.75 15.46
CA PHE A 46 -20.68 -27.24 14.24
C PHE A 46 -19.85 -27.05 12.96
N LEU A 47 -19.02 -26.02 12.90
CA LEU A 47 -18.01 -25.79 11.85
C LEU A 47 -16.60 -25.98 12.40
N GLY A 48 -16.39 -26.92 13.31
CA GLY A 48 -15.14 -27.03 14.05
C GLY A 48 -13.92 -27.15 13.14
N TYR A 49 -12.84 -26.46 13.55
CA TYR A 49 -11.58 -26.42 12.84
C TYR A 49 -10.44 -26.28 13.86
N ASN A 50 -9.26 -26.80 13.50
CA ASN A 50 -8.09 -26.68 14.37
C ASN A 50 -7.40 -25.31 14.22
N GLU A 51 -6.46 -24.99 15.11
CA GLU A 51 -5.75 -23.71 15.10
C GLU A 51 -5.09 -23.36 13.76
N ILE A 52 -4.56 -24.35 13.03
CA ILE A 52 -3.87 -24.15 11.74
C ILE A 52 -4.88 -23.80 10.65
N GLU A 53 -6.01 -24.50 10.61
CA GLU A 53 -7.11 -24.21 9.68
C GLU A 53 -7.74 -22.85 9.99
N GLY A 54 -7.88 -22.52 11.27
CA GLY A 54 -8.30 -21.20 11.75
C GLY A 54 -7.34 -20.11 11.30
N ALA A 55 -6.03 -20.31 11.50
CA ALA A 55 -5.00 -19.37 11.06
C ALA A 55 -5.06 -19.13 9.54
N LEU A 56 -5.17 -20.20 8.75
CA LEU A 56 -5.22 -20.12 7.29
C LEU A 56 -6.50 -19.45 6.81
N GLY A 57 -7.66 -19.89 7.31
CA GLY A 57 -8.96 -19.30 6.96
C GLY A 57 -9.03 -17.82 7.37
N GLY A 58 -8.59 -17.52 8.59
CA GLY A 58 -8.47 -16.17 9.11
C GLY A 58 -7.53 -15.30 8.28
N ALA A 59 -6.37 -15.81 7.86
CA ALA A 59 -5.44 -15.07 7.00
C ALA A 59 -6.04 -14.79 5.62
N ILE A 60 -6.67 -15.79 5.00
CA ILE A 60 -7.28 -15.69 3.67
C ILE A 60 -8.42 -14.67 3.67
N LEU A 61 -9.22 -14.62 4.74
CA LEU A 61 -10.32 -13.66 4.89
C LEU A 61 -9.83 -12.28 5.36
N GLY A 62 -8.81 -12.23 6.21
CA GLY A 62 -8.24 -11.00 6.75
C GLY A 62 -7.45 -10.20 5.71
N ALA A 63 -6.74 -10.88 4.80
CA ALA A 63 -5.97 -10.24 3.73
C ALA A 63 -6.80 -9.28 2.85
N PRO A 64 -7.95 -9.66 2.25
CA PRO A 64 -8.74 -8.76 1.43
C PRO A 64 -9.35 -7.59 2.23
N ILE A 65 -9.71 -7.80 3.50
CA ILE A 65 -10.21 -6.72 4.37
C ILE A 65 -9.09 -5.71 4.62
N GLY A 66 -7.91 -6.19 5.00
CA GLY A 66 -6.73 -5.34 5.17
C GLY A 66 -6.32 -4.63 3.88
N ALA A 67 -6.40 -5.31 2.73
CA ALA A 67 -6.15 -4.74 1.41
C ALA A 67 -7.13 -3.60 1.09
N ALA A 68 -8.41 -3.77 1.43
CA ALA A 68 -9.43 -2.73 1.25
C ALA A 68 -9.12 -1.49 2.10
N VAL A 69 -8.78 -1.67 3.38
CA VAL A 69 -8.34 -0.57 4.26
C VAL A 69 -7.08 0.10 3.70
N GLY A 70 -6.10 -0.69 3.26
CA GLY A 70 -4.88 -0.20 2.60
C GLY A 70 -5.18 0.60 1.33
N GLY A 71 -6.11 0.14 0.51
CA GLY A 71 -6.59 0.85 -0.68
C GLY A 71 -7.24 2.19 -0.33
N LEU A 72 -8.12 2.22 0.67
CA LEU A 72 -8.74 3.45 1.17
C LEU A 72 -7.67 4.45 1.62
N THR A 73 -6.68 4.04 2.41
CA THR A 73 -5.59 4.94 2.82
C THR A 73 -4.77 5.44 1.62
N GLY A 74 -4.64 4.64 0.56
CA GLY A 74 -4.01 5.03 -0.70
C GLY A 74 -4.72 6.19 -1.39
N LEU A 75 -6.07 6.19 -1.39
CA LEU A 75 -6.89 7.26 -1.97
C LEU A 75 -6.72 8.59 -1.23
N PHE A 76 -6.62 8.56 0.11
CA PHE A 76 -6.45 9.76 0.93
C PHE A 76 -4.99 10.23 1.07
N LYS A 77 -4.02 9.52 0.47
CA LYS A 77 -2.58 9.79 0.60
C LYS A 77 -2.14 11.11 -0.04
N GLY A 78 -2.95 11.72 -0.91
CA GLY A 78 -2.62 12.98 -1.58
C GLY A 78 -1.39 12.86 -2.50
N SER A 79 -1.25 11.73 -3.20
CA SER A 79 -0.16 11.51 -4.15
C SER A 79 -0.35 12.37 -5.40
N ARG A 80 0.72 13.00 -5.90
CA ARG A 80 0.72 13.76 -7.16
C ARG A 80 1.70 13.12 -8.14
N THR A 81 1.33 13.12 -9.41
CA THR A 81 2.19 12.66 -10.51
C THR A 81 2.47 13.86 -11.41
N PHE A 82 3.73 14.19 -11.59
CA PHE A 82 4.18 15.24 -12.50
C PHE A 82 4.68 14.57 -13.78
N ASP A 83 4.07 14.91 -14.91
CA ASP A 83 4.55 14.52 -16.22
C ASP A 83 5.56 15.55 -16.71
N ILE A 84 6.84 15.19 -16.65
CA ILE A 84 7.96 16.04 -17.04
C ILE A 84 8.14 15.96 -18.56
N GLY A 85 8.13 14.74 -19.12
CA GLY A 85 8.25 14.50 -20.56
C GLY A 85 9.46 15.15 -21.20
N GLY A 86 10.59 15.22 -20.49
CA GLY A 86 11.79 15.89 -20.98
C GLY A 86 11.82 17.42 -20.84
N ASP A 87 10.77 18.05 -20.30
CA ASP A 87 10.63 19.51 -20.25
C ASP A 87 11.26 20.13 -18.98
N GLY A 88 12.32 20.92 -19.17
CA GLY A 88 13.00 21.64 -18.09
C GLY A 88 12.13 22.66 -17.34
N ALA A 89 11.08 23.21 -17.97
CA ALA A 89 10.15 24.11 -17.29
C ALA A 89 9.26 23.35 -16.30
N LYS A 90 8.79 22.16 -16.68
CA LYS A 90 8.01 21.28 -15.79
C LYS A 90 8.87 20.74 -14.65
N MET A 91 10.15 20.47 -14.91
CA MET A 91 11.12 20.10 -13.88
C MET A 91 11.29 21.21 -12.84
N LYS A 92 11.46 22.47 -13.26
CA LYS A 92 11.51 23.62 -12.33
C LYS A 92 10.23 23.81 -11.52
N ALA A 93 9.06 23.57 -12.14
CA ALA A 93 7.78 23.62 -11.43
C ALA A 93 7.71 22.54 -10.32
N PHE A 94 8.22 21.34 -10.61
CA PHE A 94 8.33 20.27 -9.63
C PHE A 94 9.31 20.60 -8.49
N GLU A 95 10.50 21.15 -8.79
CA GLU A 95 11.47 21.60 -7.78
C GLU A 95 10.87 22.68 -6.86
N THR A 96 10.16 23.65 -7.46
CA THR A 96 9.47 24.71 -6.71
C THR A 96 8.40 24.12 -5.78
N TYR A 97 7.64 23.12 -6.26
CA TYR A 97 6.68 22.39 -5.43
C TYR A 97 7.39 21.68 -4.26
N LEU A 98 8.49 20.96 -4.48
CA LEU A 98 9.23 20.29 -3.40
C LEU A 98 9.72 21.28 -2.34
N LEU A 99 10.25 22.42 -2.74
CA LEU A 99 10.69 23.48 -1.82
C LEU A 99 9.52 24.07 -1.02
N SER A 100 8.33 24.13 -1.60
CA SER A 100 7.13 24.64 -0.90
C SER A 100 6.59 23.70 0.16
N VAL A 101 6.78 22.38 0.01
CA VAL A 101 6.27 21.36 0.92
C VAL A 101 7.24 21.07 2.08
N ASN A 102 8.53 21.39 1.91
CA ASN A 102 9.58 21.18 2.92
C ASN A 102 9.86 22.43 3.81
N LYS A 103 9.03 23.47 3.73
CA LYS A 103 9.04 24.58 4.70
C LYS A 103 8.27 24.23 5.96
#